data_AF-A0A5N6NH61-F1
#
_entry.id   AF-A0A5N6NH61-F1
#
_cell.length_a   1.000
_cell.length_b   1.000
_cell.length_c   1.000
_cell.angle_alpha   90.00
_cell.angle_beta   90.00
_cell.angle_gamma   90.00
#
_symmetry.space_group_name_H-M   'P 1'
#
loop_
_entity.id
_entity.type
_entity.pdbx_description
1 polymer ?
#
loop_
_entity_poly.entity_id
_entity_poly.type
_entity_poly.pdbx_seq_one_letter_code
_entity_poly.pdbx_strand_id
1 'polypeptide(L)'
;MWVVKQKSGNLEYYESPLDFESWTRVDLVELDSAPFFNQSNDPRGTEFYDFIHEELCLNFKRMKTVESIVKKHKGVRDGRMGKAFTSMSWQPTNKLRSIPIPQRFPDGCLSNFVVWAIDSESSEAVINYGDHEYRILDKNDLLRFGEHDIKILAMHQIKTDPVFKVHGKDFSSLATSIVRSKLWAGFKVMQTLPTER
;
A
#
# COMPACT_ATOMS: atom_id res chain seq x y z
N MET A 1 6.51 -1.00 10.67
CA MET A 1 6.22 -1.48 9.31
C MET A 1 5.86 -0.28 8.45
N TRP A 2 6.43 -0.23 7.27
CA TRP A 2 6.22 0.83 6.28
C TRP A 2 5.53 0.22 5.07
N VAL A 3 4.60 0.96 4.49
CA VAL A 3 3.87 0.53 3.28
C VAL A 3 4.10 1.58 2.22
N VAL A 4 4.54 1.15 1.04
CA VAL A 4 4.78 2.03 -0.10
C VAL A 4 3.94 1.58 -1.28
N LYS A 5 3.19 2.52 -1.87
CA LYS A 5 2.48 2.31 -3.13
C LYS A 5 3.36 2.76 -4.29
N GLN A 6 3.85 1.81 -5.07
CA GLN A 6 4.61 2.09 -6.29
C GLN A 6 3.70 2.74 -7.34
N LYS A 7 4.27 3.50 -8.28
CA LYS A 7 3.51 4.08 -9.42
C LYS A 7 2.76 3.05 -10.25
N SER A 8 3.25 1.80 -10.26
CA SER A 8 2.56 0.66 -10.90
C SER A 8 1.27 0.25 -10.19
N GLY A 9 0.99 0.78 -9.01
CA GLY A 9 -0.12 0.40 -8.14
C GLY A 9 0.21 -0.74 -7.18
N ASN A 10 1.39 -1.35 -7.29
CA ASN A 10 1.82 -2.42 -6.40
C ASN A 10 2.16 -1.88 -5.01
N LEU A 11 1.70 -2.58 -3.98
CA LEU A 11 2.08 -2.31 -2.60
C LEU A 11 3.31 -3.11 -2.20
N GLU A 12 4.25 -2.45 -1.56
CA GLU A 12 5.46 -3.04 -1.00
C GLU A 12 5.52 -2.74 0.49
N TYR A 13 5.94 -3.74 1.27
CA TYR A 13 5.99 -3.67 2.73
C TYR A 13 7.43 -3.76 3.19
N TYR A 14 7.81 -2.93 4.14
CA TYR A 14 9.15 -2.89 4.72
C TYR A 14 9.05 -2.99 6.23
N GLU A 15 9.96 -3.76 6.84
CA GLU A 15 9.94 -4.01 8.27
C GLU A 15 10.51 -2.80 9.02
N SER A 16 11.59 -2.24 8.48
CA SER A 16 12.38 -1.19 9.12
C SER A 16 12.77 -0.06 8.15
N PRO A 17 13.08 1.13 8.69
CA PRO A 17 13.71 2.22 7.94
C PRO A 17 14.98 1.81 7.17
N LEU A 18 15.77 0.87 7.72
CA LEU A 18 17.03 0.43 7.12
C LEU A 18 16.82 -0.33 5.81
N ASP A 19 15.63 -0.89 5.58
CA ASP A 19 15.32 -1.59 4.33
C ASP A 19 15.34 -0.63 3.13
N PHE A 20 15.15 0.68 3.36
CA PHE A 20 15.24 1.71 2.33
C PHE A 20 16.67 1.96 1.85
N GLU A 21 17.70 1.47 2.55
CA GLU A 21 19.08 1.51 2.02
C GLU A 21 19.26 0.63 0.77
N SER A 22 18.35 -0.32 0.55
CA SER A 22 18.31 -1.14 -0.67
C SER A 22 17.73 -0.40 -1.89
N TRP A 23 17.19 0.79 -1.69
CA TRP A 23 16.59 1.60 -2.75
C TRP A 23 17.65 2.37 -3.53
N THR A 24 17.33 2.69 -4.78
CA THR A 24 18.17 3.62 -5.55
C THR A 24 17.85 5.06 -5.18
N ARG A 25 18.80 5.97 -5.47
CA ARG A 25 18.57 7.41 -5.27
C ARG A 25 17.35 7.92 -6.02
N VAL A 26 17.09 7.39 -7.22
CA VAL A 26 15.93 7.76 -8.02
C VAL A 26 14.65 7.38 -7.29
N ASP A 27 14.59 6.16 -6.76
CA ASP A 27 13.41 5.68 -6.04
C ASP A 27 13.15 6.49 -4.76
N LEU A 28 14.20 6.89 -4.03
CA LEU A 28 14.08 7.71 -2.82
C LEU A 28 13.65 9.16 -3.12
N VAL A 29 14.10 9.72 -4.25
CA VAL A 29 13.60 11.03 -4.73
C VAL A 29 12.12 10.96 -5.07
N GLU A 30 11.68 9.86 -5.71
CA GLU A 30 10.26 9.66 -5.99
C GLU A 30 9.45 9.48 -4.70
N LEU A 31 10.00 8.78 -3.71
CA LEU A 31 9.36 8.57 -2.40
C LEU A 31 9.16 9.88 -1.63
N ASP A 32 10.16 10.77 -1.60
CA ASP A 32 10.07 12.10 -0.95
C ASP A 32 8.94 12.95 -1.54
N SER A 33 8.75 12.88 -2.86
CA SER A 33 7.69 13.59 -3.57
C SER A 33 6.31 12.94 -3.45
N ALA A 34 6.22 11.73 -2.89
CA ALA A 34 4.95 11.02 -2.75
C ALA A 34 4.16 11.52 -1.52
N PRO A 35 2.81 11.44 -1.56
CA PRO A 35 2.01 11.71 -0.37
C PRO A 35 2.42 10.83 0.82
N PHE A 36 2.63 11.45 1.97
CA PHE A 36 2.97 10.76 3.21
C PHE A 36 1.77 10.75 4.17
N PHE A 37 1.48 9.57 4.73
CA PHE A 37 0.41 9.42 5.72
C PHE A 37 0.87 8.54 6.90
N ASN A 38 0.85 9.13 8.11
CA ASN A 38 1.25 8.45 9.34
C ASN A 38 0.04 7.87 10.06
N GLN A 39 -0.47 6.72 9.58
CA GLN A 39 -1.68 6.08 10.12
C GLN A 39 -1.66 5.83 11.63
N SER A 40 -0.49 5.49 12.17
CA SER A 40 -0.34 5.15 13.59
C SER A 40 -0.21 6.37 14.49
N ASN A 41 -0.08 7.59 13.93
CA ASN A 41 0.32 8.80 14.66
C ASN A 41 1.60 8.59 15.50
N ASP A 42 2.49 7.71 15.04
CA ASP A 42 3.73 7.40 15.74
C ASP A 42 4.79 8.42 15.33
N PRO A 43 5.42 9.16 16.26
CA PRO A 43 6.42 10.17 15.91
C PRO A 43 7.54 9.65 14.99
N ARG A 44 7.91 8.38 15.15
CA ARG A 44 8.95 7.72 14.33
C ARG A 44 8.60 7.71 12.84
N GLY A 45 7.30 7.68 12.52
CA GLY A 45 6.77 7.78 11.17
C GLY A 45 7.22 9.09 10.51
N THR A 46 6.91 10.20 11.18
CA THR A 46 7.23 11.55 10.71
C THR A 46 8.73 11.81 10.73
N GLU A 47 9.43 11.41 11.80
CA GLU A 47 10.89 11.54 11.92
C GLU A 47 11.63 10.86 10.76
N PHE A 48 11.18 9.70 10.32
CA PHE A 48 11.78 9.01 9.18
C PHE A 48 11.53 9.73 7.85
N TYR A 49 10.31 10.24 7.63
CA TYR A 49 9.99 11.01 6.43
C TYR A 49 10.88 12.26 6.35
N ASP A 50 10.99 13.01 7.45
CA ASP A 50 11.85 14.18 7.55
C ASP A 50 13.32 13.83 7.33
N PHE A 51 13.77 12.67 7.83
CA PHE A 51 15.13 12.16 7.60
C PHE A 51 15.41 11.89 6.12
N ILE A 52 14.48 11.25 5.38
CA ILE A 52 14.63 11.01 3.93
C ILE A 52 14.72 12.35 3.19
N HIS A 53 13.88 13.31 3.54
CA HIS A 53 13.90 14.65 2.96
C HIS A 53 15.24 15.38 3.21
N GLU A 54 15.75 15.32 4.45
CA GLU A 54 17.06 15.90 4.79
C GLU A 54 18.20 15.22 4.01
N GLU A 55 18.19 13.89 3.90
CA GLU A 55 19.18 13.15 3.12
C GLU A 55 19.16 13.53 1.64
N LEU A 56 17.99 13.75 1.05
CA LEU A 56 17.86 14.22 -0.32
C LEU A 56 18.51 15.59 -0.51
N CYS A 57 18.25 16.55 0.38
CA CYS A 57 18.91 17.86 0.40
C CYS A 57 20.43 17.76 0.55
N LEU A 58 20.92 16.72 1.25
CA LEU A 58 22.34 16.46 1.46
C LEU A 58 22.97 15.53 0.40
N ASN A 59 22.22 15.11 -0.62
CA ASN A 59 22.62 14.15 -1.65
C ASN A 59 23.06 12.78 -1.09
N PHE A 60 22.27 12.27 -0.13
CA PHE A 60 22.43 10.99 0.55
C PHE A 60 23.85 10.80 1.12
N LYS A 61 24.27 11.73 1.98
CA LYS A 61 25.61 11.71 2.62
C LYS A 61 25.69 10.73 3.78
N ARG A 62 24.61 10.56 4.54
CA ARG A 62 24.58 9.72 5.76
C ARG A 62 23.91 8.37 5.49
N MET A 63 22.99 8.30 4.54
CA MET A 63 22.27 7.09 4.15
C MET A 63 22.92 6.39 2.95
N LYS A 64 23.11 5.07 3.05
CA LYS A 64 23.58 4.26 1.92
C LYS A 64 22.45 4.03 0.93
N THR A 65 22.77 4.09 -0.37
CA THR A 65 21.82 3.79 -1.46
C THR A 65 22.42 2.78 -2.43
N VAL A 66 21.59 2.07 -3.17
CA VAL A 66 22.03 1.16 -4.24
C VAL A 66 22.13 1.91 -5.57
N GLU A 67 23.10 1.53 -6.41
CA GLU A 67 23.20 2.06 -7.77
C GLU A 67 22.32 1.27 -8.75
N SER A 68 21.73 1.96 -9.71
CA SER A 68 21.08 1.32 -10.86
C SER A 68 22.11 0.60 -11.71
N ILE A 69 21.81 -0.61 -12.18
CA ILE A 69 22.68 -1.32 -13.12
C ILE A 69 22.33 -0.90 -14.54
N VAL A 70 23.32 -0.38 -15.27
CA VAL A 70 23.19 -0.09 -16.71
C VAL A 70 23.89 -1.18 -17.52
N LYS A 71 23.13 -1.98 -18.27
CA LYS A 71 23.66 -2.97 -19.22
C LYS A 71 23.67 -2.41 -20.63
N LYS A 72 24.84 -2.41 -21.26
CA LYS A 72 25.00 -2.06 -22.68
C LYS A 72 24.85 -3.32 -23.53
N HIS A 73 23.92 -3.31 -24.49
CA HIS A 73 23.69 -4.42 -25.40
C HIS A 73 24.57 -4.28 -26.63
N LYS A 74 25.51 -5.21 -26.82
CA LYS A 74 26.36 -5.23 -28.01
C LYS A 74 25.51 -5.62 -29.23
N GLY A 75 25.66 -4.88 -30.33
CA GLY A 75 25.00 -5.18 -31.61
C GLY A 75 23.57 -4.64 -31.75
N VAL A 76 22.93 -4.21 -30.67
CA VAL A 76 21.63 -3.51 -30.72
C VAL A 76 21.90 -2.02 -30.64
N ARG A 77 21.47 -1.24 -31.63
CA ARG A 77 21.58 0.22 -31.62
C ARG A 77 20.22 0.85 -31.39
N ASP A 78 20.18 1.89 -30.58
CA ASP A 78 19.01 2.75 -30.47
C ASP A 78 18.81 3.49 -31.81
N GLY A 79 17.68 3.22 -32.46
CA GLY A 79 17.35 3.76 -33.79
C GLY A 79 17.26 5.28 -33.85
N ARG A 80 17.10 5.98 -32.71
CA ARG A 80 17.05 7.45 -32.68
C ARG A 80 18.41 8.12 -32.54
N MET A 81 19.34 7.49 -31.81
CA MET A 81 20.62 8.13 -31.46
C MET A 81 21.85 7.44 -32.08
N GLY A 82 21.69 6.28 -32.73
CA GLY A 82 22.80 5.50 -33.30
C GLY A 82 23.77 4.93 -32.26
N LYS A 83 23.50 5.14 -30.97
CA LYS A 83 24.27 4.64 -29.83
C LYS A 83 23.90 3.19 -29.53
N ALA A 84 24.81 2.45 -28.89
CA ALA A 84 24.51 1.12 -28.39
C ALA A 84 23.33 1.19 -27.41
N PHE A 85 22.34 0.33 -27.61
CA PHE A 85 21.15 0.27 -26.76
C PHE A 85 21.57 -0.08 -25.32
N THR A 86 21.06 0.67 -24.36
CA THR A 86 21.34 0.47 -22.94
C THR A 86 20.04 0.20 -22.20
N SER A 87 19.99 -0.91 -21.46
CA SER A 87 18.90 -1.17 -20.52
C SER A 87 19.36 -0.82 -19.11
N MET A 88 18.51 -0.13 -18.36
CA MET A 88 18.68 0.05 -16.93
C MET A 88 17.93 -1.07 -16.20
N SER A 89 18.48 -1.57 -15.10
CA SER A 89 17.83 -2.53 -14.21
C SER A 89 18.06 -2.11 -12.77
N TRP A 90 17.00 -2.15 -11.98
CA TRP A 90 16.96 -1.80 -10.57
C TRP A 90 17.12 -3.09 -9.77
N GLN A 91 17.92 -3.03 -8.71
CA GLN A 91 18.06 -4.17 -7.82
C GLN A 91 16.75 -4.41 -7.07
N PRO A 92 16.42 -5.67 -6.73
CA PRO A 92 15.30 -5.94 -5.83
C PRO A 92 15.51 -5.23 -4.50
N THR A 93 14.48 -4.55 -4.00
CA THR A 93 14.48 -3.94 -2.67
C THR A 93 14.30 -5.01 -1.59
N ASN A 94 14.76 -4.73 -0.37
CA ASN A 94 14.60 -5.58 0.83
C ASN A 94 13.16 -5.56 1.37
N LYS A 95 12.18 -5.72 0.49
CA LYS A 95 10.77 -5.78 0.88
C LYS A 95 10.42 -7.12 1.51
N LEU A 96 9.42 -7.11 2.38
CA LEU A 96 8.81 -8.30 2.92
C LEU A 96 8.23 -9.16 1.78
N ARG A 97 8.55 -10.45 1.81
CA ARG A 97 8.06 -11.43 0.82
C ARG A 97 6.64 -11.89 1.09
N SER A 98 6.21 -11.80 2.34
CA SER A 98 4.87 -12.18 2.80
C SER A 98 4.19 -10.96 3.41
N ILE A 99 2.95 -10.71 2.99
CA ILE A 99 2.11 -9.67 3.58
C ILE A 99 1.84 -10.08 5.03
N PRO A 100 2.21 -9.25 6.02
CA PRO A 100 1.91 -9.56 7.41
C PRO A 100 0.40 -9.59 7.59
N ILE A 101 -0.08 -10.54 8.42
CA ILE A 101 -1.51 -10.65 8.70
C ILE A 101 -1.96 -9.35 9.36
N PRO A 102 -2.83 -8.57 8.72
CA PRO A 102 -3.17 -7.26 9.24
C PRO A 102 -3.90 -7.37 10.58
N GLN A 103 -3.56 -6.49 11.54
CA GLN A 103 -4.19 -6.48 12.86
C GLN A 103 -5.67 -6.16 12.73
N ARG A 104 -6.53 -7.00 13.32
CA ARG A 104 -8.00 -6.84 13.27
C ARG A 104 -8.43 -5.50 13.87
N PHE A 105 -9.44 -4.88 13.26
CA PHE A 105 -10.15 -3.78 13.89
C PHE A 105 -11.16 -4.34 14.91
N PRO A 106 -11.48 -3.61 16.00
CA PRO A 106 -12.60 -3.97 16.85
C PRO A 106 -13.89 -4.00 16.02
N ASP A 107 -14.65 -5.09 16.09
CA ASP A 107 -15.94 -5.18 15.39
C ASP A 107 -16.93 -4.16 15.99
N GLY A 108 -17.69 -3.49 15.13
CA GLY A 108 -18.57 -2.38 15.51
C GLY A 108 -17.88 -1.02 15.55
N CYS A 109 -16.61 -0.91 15.13
CA CYS A 109 -15.92 0.39 15.07
C CYS A 109 -16.57 1.37 14.08
N LEU A 110 -17.32 0.87 13.10
CA LEU A 110 -18.05 1.69 12.13
C LEU A 110 -19.51 1.93 12.53
N SER A 111 -19.88 1.76 13.80
CA SER A 111 -21.26 1.99 14.28
C SER A 111 -21.79 3.39 13.95
N ASN A 112 -20.89 4.39 13.90
CA ASN A 112 -21.21 5.78 13.54
C ASN A 112 -20.77 6.12 12.10
N PHE A 113 -20.86 5.16 11.18
CA PHE A 113 -20.45 5.34 9.79
C PHE A 113 -21.15 6.55 9.14
N VAL A 114 -20.35 7.40 8.50
CA VAL A 114 -20.84 8.60 7.80
C VAL A 114 -20.72 8.40 6.29
N VAL A 115 -19.51 8.07 5.82
CA VAL A 115 -19.21 7.93 4.40
C VAL A 115 -17.94 7.13 4.21
N TRP A 116 -17.83 6.49 3.05
CA TRP A 116 -16.54 6.09 2.52
C TRP A 116 -16.36 6.55 1.08
N ALA A 117 -15.14 6.95 0.76
CA ALA A 117 -14.78 7.54 -0.53
C ALA A 117 -13.36 7.12 -0.93
N ILE A 118 -13.02 7.28 -2.21
CA ILE A 118 -11.62 7.28 -2.64
C ILE A 118 -11.12 8.72 -2.57
N ASP A 119 -10.08 8.97 -1.78
CA ASP A 119 -9.35 10.23 -1.78
C ASP A 119 -8.56 10.35 -3.09
N SER A 120 -8.81 11.42 -3.84
CA SER A 120 -8.17 11.66 -5.12
C SER A 120 -6.67 11.95 -4.99
N GLU A 121 -6.23 12.50 -3.86
CA GLU A 121 -4.83 12.87 -3.64
C GLU A 121 -3.97 11.66 -3.29
N SER A 122 -4.39 10.89 -2.28
CA SER A 122 -3.64 9.71 -1.83
C SER A 122 -4.02 8.43 -2.58
N SER A 123 -5.12 8.43 -3.32
CA SER A 123 -5.71 7.21 -3.91
C SER A 123 -5.98 6.11 -2.88
N GLU A 124 -6.34 6.50 -1.65
CA GLU A 124 -6.74 5.61 -0.55
C GLU A 124 -8.26 5.58 -0.42
N ALA A 125 -8.80 4.48 0.10
CA ALA A 125 -10.17 4.45 0.58
C ALA A 125 -10.24 5.07 1.97
N VAL A 126 -10.94 6.19 2.07
CA VAL A 126 -11.20 6.91 3.32
C VAL A 126 -12.57 6.49 3.86
N ILE A 127 -12.63 6.10 5.13
CA ILE A 127 -13.85 5.73 5.85
C ILE A 127 -14.01 6.66 7.04
N ASN A 128 -15.03 7.52 6.98
CA ASN A 128 -15.38 8.43 8.06
C ASN A 128 -16.44 7.82 8.97
N TYR A 129 -16.21 7.87 10.28
CA TYR A 129 -17.11 7.40 11.31
C TYR A 129 -17.07 8.34 12.53
N GLY A 130 -18.17 9.05 12.78
CA GLY A 130 -18.17 10.17 13.74
C GLY A 130 -17.10 11.21 13.40
N ASP A 131 -16.28 11.57 14.39
CA ASP A 131 -15.14 12.51 14.26
C ASP A 131 -13.81 11.82 13.94
N HIS A 132 -13.86 10.56 13.50
CA HIS A 132 -12.70 9.74 13.22
C HIS A 132 -12.68 9.25 11.77
N GLU A 133 -11.48 8.92 11.29
CA GLU A 133 -11.23 8.49 9.93
C GLU A 133 -10.33 7.26 9.93
N TYR A 134 -10.65 6.27 9.08
CA TYR A 134 -9.71 5.24 8.65
C TYR A 134 -9.30 5.50 7.21
N ARG A 135 -8.00 5.36 6.93
CA ARG A 135 -7.48 5.34 5.57
C ARG A 135 -7.00 3.95 5.22
N ILE A 136 -7.43 3.45 4.08
CA ILE A 136 -7.13 2.10 3.61
C ILE A 136 -6.46 2.19 2.26
N LEU A 137 -5.20 1.77 2.24
CA LEU A 137 -4.37 1.75 1.05
C LEU A 137 -4.54 0.44 0.26
N ASP A 138 -4.53 -0.71 0.95
CA ASP A 138 -4.81 -2.02 0.35
C ASP A 138 -6.28 -2.39 0.54
N LYS A 139 -6.98 -2.73 -0.54
CA LYS A 139 -8.33 -3.31 -0.44
C LYS A 139 -8.37 -4.57 0.42
N ASN A 140 -7.29 -5.35 0.50
CA ASN A 140 -7.22 -6.54 1.35
C ASN A 140 -7.30 -6.21 2.83
N ASP A 141 -7.00 -4.98 3.25
CA ASP A 141 -7.19 -4.54 4.64
C ASP A 141 -8.68 -4.52 5.02
N LEU A 142 -9.62 -4.60 4.07
CA LEU A 142 -11.04 -4.82 4.36
C LEU A 142 -11.28 -6.15 5.11
N LEU A 143 -10.38 -7.13 4.99
CA LEU A 143 -10.44 -8.40 5.74
C LEU A 143 -10.19 -8.23 7.24
N ARG A 144 -9.76 -7.03 7.68
CA ARG A 144 -9.55 -6.69 9.10
C ARG A 144 -10.84 -6.37 9.84
N PHE A 145 -11.89 -6.01 9.10
CA PHE A 145 -13.19 -5.68 9.67
C PHE A 145 -13.95 -6.95 10.06
N GLY A 146 -14.68 -6.85 11.16
CA GLY A 146 -15.62 -7.88 11.59
C GLY A 146 -16.91 -7.87 10.75
N GLU A 147 -17.85 -8.72 11.14
CA GLU A 147 -19.09 -8.94 10.39
C GLU A 147 -19.93 -7.68 10.27
N HIS A 148 -20.05 -6.93 11.37
CA HIS A 148 -20.90 -5.75 11.44
C HIS A 148 -20.38 -4.68 10.49
N ASP A 149 -19.09 -4.36 10.62
CA ASP A 149 -18.46 -3.26 9.90
C ASP A 149 -18.37 -3.54 8.39
N ILE A 150 -18.02 -4.76 7.99
CA ILE A 150 -17.93 -5.08 6.55
C ILE A 150 -19.29 -5.07 5.86
N LYS A 151 -20.37 -5.40 6.59
CA LYS A 151 -21.74 -5.28 6.07
C LYS A 151 -22.12 -3.81 5.87
N ILE A 152 -21.76 -2.92 6.80
CA ILE A 152 -21.96 -1.48 6.61
C ILE A 152 -21.29 -1.02 5.32
N LEU A 153 -20.01 -1.37 5.12
CA LEU A 153 -19.29 -0.99 3.91
C LEU A 153 -19.92 -1.58 2.64
N ALA A 154 -20.32 -2.86 2.65
CA ALA A 154 -20.94 -3.49 1.49
C ALA A 154 -22.33 -2.91 1.13
N MET A 155 -23.06 -2.37 2.12
CA MET A 155 -24.37 -1.75 1.91
C MET A 155 -24.30 -0.32 1.35
N HIS A 156 -23.17 0.37 1.53
CA HIS A 156 -23.01 1.76 1.12
C HIS A 156 -22.14 1.87 -0.13
N GLN A 157 -22.55 2.72 -1.08
CA GLN A 157 -21.74 2.98 -2.26
C GLN A 157 -20.51 3.82 -1.92
N ILE A 158 -19.32 3.37 -2.33
CA ILE A 158 -18.11 4.17 -2.19
C ILE A 158 -18.18 5.38 -3.13
N LYS A 159 -17.97 6.58 -2.58
CA LYS A 159 -17.93 7.81 -3.39
C LYS A 159 -16.60 7.87 -4.13
N THR A 160 -16.64 8.10 -5.44
CA THR A 160 -15.44 8.18 -6.26
C THR A 160 -15.56 9.25 -7.32
N ASP A 161 -14.46 9.94 -7.58
CA ASP A 161 -14.32 10.72 -8.81
C ASP A 161 -14.26 9.80 -10.03
N PRO A 162 -14.67 10.28 -11.22
CA PRO A 162 -14.71 9.48 -12.44
C PRO A 162 -13.37 8.79 -12.77
N VAL A 163 -12.25 9.46 -12.48
CA VAL A 163 -10.89 8.95 -12.73
C VAL A 163 -10.58 7.71 -11.86
N PHE A 164 -11.17 7.62 -10.66
CA PHE A 164 -10.94 6.53 -9.70
C PHE A 164 -12.07 5.50 -9.65
N LYS A 165 -13.03 5.57 -10.59
CA LYS A 165 -14.21 4.68 -10.60
C LYS A 165 -13.85 3.19 -10.59
N VAL A 166 -12.82 2.79 -11.33
CA VAL A 166 -12.34 1.39 -11.36
C VAL A 166 -11.77 1.01 -9.99
N HIS A 167 -10.97 1.90 -9.39
CA HIS A 167 -10.38 1.67 -8.08
C HIS A 167 -11.44 1.56 -6.97
N GLY A 168 -12.43 2.45 -6.94
CA GLY A 168 -13.54 2.32 -5.98
C GLY A 168 -14.35 1.04 -6.19
N LYS A 169 -14.58 0.64 -7.45
CA LYS A 169 -15.28 -0.62 -7.75
C LYS A 169 -14.55 -1.82 -7.17
N ASP A 170 -13.22 -1.82 -7.18
CA ASP A 170 -12.43 -2.90 -6.58
C ASP A 170 -12.69 -3.05 -5.06
N PHE A 171 -12.73 -1.92 -4.33
CA PHE A 171 -13.05 -1.92 -2.90
C PHE A 171 -14.48 -2.40 -2.63
N SER A 172 -15.48 -1.84 -3.33
CA SER A 172 -16.88 -2.25 -3.14
C SER A 172 -17.13 -3.71 -3.53
N SER A 173 -16.49 -4.19 -4.60
CA SER A 173 -16.61 -5.58 -5.04
C SER A 173 -16.01 -6.53 -4.02
N LEU A 174 -14.86 -6.18 -3.42
CA LEU A 174 -14.23 -6.98 -2.39
C LEU A 174 -15.07 -6.98 -1.10
N ALA A 175 -15.58 -5.83 -0.63
CA ALA A 175 -16.46 -5.78 0.54
C ALA A 175 -17.69 -6.71 0.37
N THR A 176 -18.33 -6.64 -0.80
CA THR A 176 -19.45 -7.53 -1.14
C THR A 176 -19.03 -9.01 -1.16
N SER A 177 -17.86 -9.31 -1.73
CA SER A 177 -17.33 -10.67 -1.77
C SER A 177 -17.03 -11.22 -0.38
N ILE A 178 -16.48 -10.39 0.52
CA ILE A 178 -16.19 -10.77 1.90
C ILE A 178 -17.48 -11.13 2.63
N VAL A 179 -18.54 -10.33 2.49
CA VAL A 179 -19.86 -10.63 3.07
C VAL A 179 -20.43 -11.94 2.51
N ARG A 180 -20.43 -12.10 1.18
CA ARG A 180 -21.00 -13.29 0.52
C ARG A 180 -20.27 -14.58 0.92
N SER A 181 -18.94 -14.53 0.98
CA SER A 181 -18.08 -15.68 1.25
C SER A 181 -17.76 -15.87 2.74
N LYS A 182 -18.28 -15.01 3.62
CA LYS A 182 -18.03 -15.03 5.06
C LYS A 182 -16.53 -14.99 5.43
N LEU A 183 -15.78 -14.10 4.77
CA LEU A 183 -14.32 -13.98 4.94
C LEU A 183 -13.89 -12.87 5.90
N TRP A 184 -14.81 -12.34 6.71
CA TRP A 184 -14.51 -11.26 7.65
C TRP A 184 -13.68 -11.71 8.85
N ALA A 185 -13.05 -10.76 9.52
CA ALA A 185 -12.24 -11.03 10.70
C ALA A 185 -13.09 -11.68 11.80
N GLY A 186 -12.57 -12.77 12.38
CA GLY A 186 -13.25 -13.48 13.46
C GLY A 186 -14.26 -14.54 13.01
N PHE A 187 -14.52 -14.68 11.70
CA PHE A 187 -15.29 -15.81 11.19
C PHE A 187 -14.52 -17.11 11.39
N LYS A 188 -15.03 -18.00 12.25
CA LYS A 188 -14.49 -19.35 12.41
C LYS A 188 -15.01 -20.22 11.26
N VAL A 189 -14.14 -20.55 10.31
CA VAL A 189 -14.38 -21.70 9.44
C VAL A 189 -14.26 -22.94 10.32
N MET A 190 -15.38 -23.56 10.68
CA MET A 190 -15.33 -24.94 11.18
C MET A 190 -14.82 -25.80 10.02
N GLN A 191 -13.51 -26.05 9.99
CA GLN A 191 -13.00 -27.19 9.25
C GLN A 191 -13.42 -28.41 10.05
N THR A 192 -14.53 -29.04 9.65
CA THR A 192 -14.77 -30.43 10.03
C THR A 192 -13.64 -31.23 9.38
N LEU A 193 -12.59 -31.52 10.14
CA LEU A 193 -11.67 -32.58 9.80
C LEU A 193 -12.54 -33.85 9.64
N PRO A 194 -12.48 -34.55 8.50
CA PRO A 194 -13.16 -35.83 8.39
C PRO A 194 -12.56 -36.75 9.44
N THR A 195 -13.37 -37.13 10.44
CA THR A 195 -13.07 -38.28 11.29
C THR A 195 -13.01 -39.50 10.38
N GLU A 196 -11.81 -39.97 10.09
CA GLU A 196 -11.59 -41.31 9.57
C GLU A 196 -12.26 -42.29 10.54
N ARG A 197 -13.13 -43.14 10.00
CA ARG A 197 -13.71 -44.32 10.67
C ARG A 197 -13.04 -45.56 10.11
#